data_AF-A0A966SZG7-F1
#
_entry.id   AF-A0A966SZG7-F1
#
_cell.length_a   1.000
_cell.length_b   1.000
_cell.length_c   1.000
_cell.angle_alpha   90.00
_cell.angle_beta   90.00
_cell.angle_gamma   90.00
#
_symmetry.space_group_name_H-M   'P 1'
#
loop_
_entity.id
_entity.type
_entity.pdbx_description
1 polymer ?
#
loop_
_entity_poly.entity_id
_entity_poly.type
_entity_poly.pdbx_seq_one_letter_code
_entity_poly.pdbx_strand_id
1 'polypeptide(L)'
;MAAAIQMTSTGDKAPNVEVATRLVREAAQHGAQWVTLPETFFWMGNKEDFDAAAEPITGPTLTTFSALAKELRIGLLAGSILEKGAPDNRVYNTSVLFGPDGQTQAVYRKMHLFDVDIQDGSVYRESTKVAPGNDVVMTPTLVGNVGLSICYDLRFPELYRALVDRGANVFAIPVPGTFDDAQCVVKEVFGDTAFAAAHNLSAVNSINIARVLAQSVYYIWAWLRLPENKREHIEFVVPTGNFGNVLAGWLAHRMGLPVASFRVATNQNDILYRFFTSGEYRQGDVQPSHAPSMDIQAA
;
A
#
# COMPACT_ATOMS: atom_id res chain seq x y z
N MET A 1 3.24 -13.07 0.43
CA MET A 1 2.25 -12.02 0.10
C MET A 1 2.57 -10.78 0.93
N ALA A 2 2.30 -9.56 0.44
CA ALA A 2 2.57 -8.31 1.16
C ALA A 2 1.28 -7.52 1.39
N ALA A 3 1.23 -6.73 2.46
CA ALA A 3 0.12 -5.81 2.76
C ALA A 3 0.64 -4.41 3.12
N ALA A 4 -0.05 -3.38 2.64
CA ALA A 4 0.16 -2.00 3.04
C ALA A 4 -1.08 -1.53 3.81
N ILE A 5 -0.87 -1.09 5.05
CA ILE A 5 -1.96 -0.66 5.93
C ILE A 5 -2.19 0.83 5.73
N GLN A 6 -3.46 1.20 5.58
CA GLN A 6 -3.94 2.57 5.63
C GLN A 6 -4.81 2.76 6.88
N MET A 7 -4.60 3.86 7.60
CA MET A 7 -5.37 4.24 8.78
C MET A 7 -5.31 5.75 9.01
N THR A 8 -6.26 6.26 9.80
CA THR A 8 -6.32 7.67 10.21
C THR A 8 -5.85 7.79 11.64
N SER A 9 -4.63 8.29 11.83
CA SER A 9 -4.05 8.50 13.16
C SER A 9 -4.58 9.77 13.80
N THR A 10 -4.70 9.75 15.13
CA THR A 10 -5.16 10.89 15.94
C THR A 10 -4.11 11.28 16.99
N GLY A 11 -4.39 12.32 17.78
CA GLY A 11 -3.53 12.73 18.89
C GLY A 11 -3.48 11.73 20.06
N ASP A 12 -4.39 10.74 20.11
CA ASP A 12 -4.38 9.68 21.13
C ASP A 12 -3.68 8.43 20.59
N LYS A 13 -2.57 8.06 21.25
CA LYS A 13 -1.73 6.95 20.82
C LYS A 13 -2.38 5.58 21.02
N ALA A 14 -3.09 5.38 22.12
CA ALA A 14 -3.55 4.04 22.48
C ALA A 14 -4.55 3.49 21.44
N PRO A 15 -5.59 4.25 21.02
CA PRO A 15 -6.48 3.83 19.94
C PRO A 15 -5.75 3.62 18.61
N ASN A 16 -4.78 4.46 18.27
CA ASN A 16 -4.00 4.31 17.04
C ASN A 16 -3.23 2.98 17.03
N VAL A 17 -2.54 2.65 18.13
CA VAL A 17 -1.79 1.40 18.28
C VAL A 17 -2.71 0.18 18.26
N GLU A 18 -3.90 0.29 18.85
CA GLU A 18 -4.92 -0.77 18.81
C GLU A 18 -5.41 -1.04 17.38
N VAL A 19 -5.77 0.04 16.65
CA VAL A 19 -6.21 -0.06 15.25
C VAL A 19 -5.11 -0.65 14.37
N ALA A 20 -3.88 -0.15 14.49
CA ALA A 20 -2.73 -0.66 13.76
C ALA A 20 -2.49 -2.15 14.07
N THR A 21 -2.52 -2.54 15.35
CA THR A 21 -2.35 -3.94 15.77
C THR A 21 -3.42 -4.84 15.16
N ARG A 22 -4.69 -4.42 15.20
CA ARG A 22 -5.81 -5.17 14.61
C ARG A 22 -5.61 -5.35 13.10
N LEU A 23 -5.26 -4.29 12.37
CA LEU A 23 -5.06 -4.34 10.92
C LEU A 23 -3.85 -5.21 10.52
N VAL A 24 -2.77 -5.18 11.29
CA VAL A 24 -1.61 -6.07 11.08
C VAL A 24 -2.00 -7.53 11.28
N ARG A 25 -2.78 -7.84 12.32
CA ARG A 25 -3.29 -9.20 12.56
C ARG A 25 -4.19 -9.68 11.43
N GLU A 26 -5.11 -8.83 10.98
CA GLU A 26 -6.01 -9.13 9.86
C GLU A 26 -5.23 -9.40 8.57
N ALA A 27 -4.20 -8.58 8.26
CA ALA A 27 -3.33 -8.80 7.12
C ALA A 27 -2.58 -10.15 7.21
N ALA A 28 -2.05 -10.50 8.38
CA ALA A 28 -1.38 -11.77 8.61
C ALA A 28 -2.35 -12.97 8.50
N GLN A 29 -3.59 -12.84 8.97
CA GLN A 29 -4.64 -13.86 8.80
C GLN A 29 -4.97 -14.11 7.32
N HIS A 30 -4.88 -13.07 6.48
CA HIS A 30 -5.00 -13.20 5.02
C HIS A 30 -3.70 -13.63 4.32
N GLY A 31 -2.67 -14.03 5.06
CA GLY A 31 -1.44 -14.62 4.53
C GLY A 31 -0.33 -13.63 4.19
N ALA A 32 -0.43 -12.37 4.63
CA ALA A 32 0.66 -11.42 4.50
C ALA A 32 1.89 -11.88 5.30
N GLN A 33 3.05 -11.92 4.64
CA GLN A 33 4.36 -12.22 5.24
C GLN A 33 5.22 -10.95 5.39
N TRP A 34 4.79 -9.87 4.75
CA TRP A 34 5.34 -8.53 4.86
C TRP A 34 4.20 -7.55 5.07
N VAL A 35 4.30 -6.70 6.08
CA VAL A 35 3.30 -5.68 6.39
C VAL A 35 4.00 -4.34 6.60
N THR A 36 3.44 -3.26 6.07
CA THR A 36 3.92 -1.89 6.33
C THR A 36 2.80 -1.02 6.89
N LEU A 37 3.14 -0.21 7.88
CA LEU A 37 2.28 0.84 8.45
C LEU A 37 2.61 2.21 7.82
N PRO A 38 1.73 3.23 7.96
CA PRO A 38 1.96 4.57 7.42
C PRO A 38 2.92 5.41 8.29
N GLU A 39 3.40 6.54 7.75
CA GLU A 39 4.18 7.54 8.49
C GLU A 39 3.41 7.99 9.74
N THR A 40 4.11 8.11 10.88
CA THR A 40 3.53 8.60 12.15
C THR A 40 2.25 7.89 12.58
N PHE A 41 2.08 6.62 12.20
CA PHE A 41 0.83 5.86 12.41
C PHE A 41 0.37 5.86 13.89
N PHE A 42 1.32 5.96 14.82
CA PHE A 42 1.07 5.91 16.25
C PHE A 42 0.52 7.22 16.83
N TRP A 43 0.74 8.37 16.17
CA TRP A 43 0.35 9.68 16.70
C TRP A 43 0.30 10.76 15.61
N MET A 44 -0.81 11.51 15.58
CA MET A 44 -0.99 12.70 14.76
C MET A 44 -1.81 13.73 15.55
N GLY A 45 -1.14 14.55 16.36
CA GLY A 45 -1.76 15.54 17.24
C GLY A 45 -1.28 16.96 16.99
N ASN A 46 -1.57 17.84 17.95
CA ASN A 46 -1.19 19.25 17.86
C ASN A 46 0.29 19.48 18.15
N LYS A 47 0.82 20.63 17.71
CA LYS A 47 2.25 20.96 17.83
C LYS A 47 2.73 21.03 19.27
N GLU A 48 1.86 21.38 20.21
CA GLU A 48 2.16 21.53 21.64
C GLU A 48 2.49 20.18 22.30
N ASP A 49 1.88 19.09 21.82
CA ASP A 49 2.03 17.75 22.39
C ASP A 49 3.14 16.93 21.71
N PHE A 50 3.80 17.50 20.69
CA PHE A 50 4.77 16.81 19.84
C PHE A 50 5.92 16.16 20.63
N ASP A 51 6.53 16.90 21.56
CA ASP A 51 7.66 16.41 22.35
C ASP A 51 7.22 15.33 23.36
N ALA A 52 6.00 15.45 23.89
CA ALA A 52 5.39 14.45 24.77
C ALA A 52 5.03 13.16 24.01
N ALA A 53 4.68 13.29 22.72
CA ALA A 53 4.41 12.17 21.85
C ALA A 53 5.67 11.38 21.45
N ALA A 54 6.87 11.95 21.56
CA ALA A 54 8.08 11.21 21.21
C ALA A 54 8.43 10.08 22.19
N GLU A 55 8.91 8.97 21.67
CA GLU A 55 9.29 7.77 22.42
C GLU A 55 10.76 7.43 22.14
N PRO A 56 11.51 6.82 23.07
CA PRO A 56 12.80 6.23 22.72
C PRO A 56 12.59 5.10 21.71
N ILE A 57 13.63 4.72 20.97
CA ILE A 57 13.55 3.60 20.02
C ILE A 57 13.17 2.27 20.70
N THR A 58 13.43 2.14 21.99
CA THR A 58 13.01 1.02 22.85
C THR A 58 11.65 1.28 23.54
N GLY A 59 10.86 2.21 23.01
CA GLY A 59 9.60 2.68 23.59
C GLY A 59 8.46 1.68 23.46
N PRO A 60 7.31 1.96 24.11
CA PRO A 60 6.17 1.05 24.18
C PRO A 60 5.56 0.74 22.80
N THR A 61 5.52 1.71 21.88
CA THR A 61 4.97 1.50 20.54
C THR A 61 5.81 0.46 19.79
N LEU A 62 7.11 0.70 19.65
CA LEU A 62 8.00 -0.22 18.93
C LEU A 62 8.16 -1.57 19.64
N THR A 63 8.08 -1.61 20.98
CA THR A 63 8.03 -2.87 21.73
C THR A 63 6.80 -3.70 21.37
N THR A 64 5.63 -3.05 21.26
CA THR A 64 4.38 -3.71 20.83
C THR A 64 4.53 -4.30 19.43
N PHE A 65 5.06 -3.55 18.47
CA PHE A 65 5.19 -4.02 17.09
C PHE A 65 6.32 -5.04 16.88
N SER A 66 7.41 -4.97 17.66
CA SER A 66 8.41 -6.03 17.73
C SER A 66 7.79 -7.35 18.20
N ALA A 67 7.02 -7.32 19.29
CA ALA A 67 6.32 -8.49 19.80
C ALA A 67 5.30 -9.03 18.80
N LEU A 68 4.55 -8.14 18.13
CA LEU A 68 3.55 -8.51 17.12
C LEU A 68 4.19 -9.17 15.89
N ALA A 69 5.32 -8.64 15.41
CA ALA A 69 6.07 -9.22 14.30
C ALA A 69 6.53 -10.65 14.63
N LYS A 70 7.04 -10.86 15.85
CA LYS A 70 7.44 -12.18 16.36
C LYS A 70 6.26 -13.14 16.48
N GLU A 71 5.15 -12.67 17.04
CA GLU A 71 3.95 -13.47 17.26
C GLU A 71 3.38 -13.98 15.93
N LEU A 72 3.28 -13.08 14.95
CA LEU A 72 2.72 -13.39 13.63
C LEU A 72 3.73 -14.00 12.65
N ARG A 73 5.03 -13.98 13.00
CA ARG A 73 6.16 -14.44 12.15
C ARG A 73 6.20 -13.74 10.79
N ILE A 74 6.06 -12.43 10.80
CA ILE A 74 6.06 -11.57 9.59
C ILE A 74 7.20 -10.57 9.63
N GLY A 75 7.64 -10.12 8.45
CA GLY A 75 8.39 -8.86 8.34
C GLY A 75 7.42 -7.70 8.53
N LEU A 76 7.74 -6.77 9.42
CA LEU A 76 6.87 -5.64 9.76
C LEU A 76 7.63 -4.33 9.75
N LEU A 77 7.37 -3.50 8.75
CA LEU A 77 7.83 -2.11 8.70
C LEU A 77 6.87 -1.24 9.51
N ALA A 78 7.30 -0.83 10.70
CA ALA A 78 6.52 -0.02 11.62
C ALA A 78 6.48 1.44 11.21
N GLY A 79 5.97 1.71 9.99
CA GLY A 79 5.66 3.04 9.47
C GLY A 79 6.74 4.04 9.83
N SER A 80 6.39 5.07 10.60
CA SER A 80 7.38 5.77 11.41
C SER A 80 6.84 6.21 12.78
N ILE A 81 7.77 6.50 13.69
CA ILE A 81 7.52 7.11 15.00
C ILE A 81 8.35 8.38 15.21
N LEU A 82 7.99 9.18 16.21
CA LEU A 82 8.84 10.26 16.72
C LEU A 82 9.85 9.67 17.73
N GLU A 83 11.10 9.53 17.32
CA GLU A 83 12.18 8.92 18.12
C GLU A 83 12.94 9.99 18.92
N LYS A 84 13.00 9.84 20.24
CA LYS A 84 13.82 10.68 21.12
C LYS A 84 15.32 10.44 20.93
N GLY A 85 16.12 11.48 21.20
CA GLY A 85 17.58 11.39 21.24
C GLY A 85 18.29 12.00 20.04
N ALA A 86 17.62 12.87 19.28
CA ALA A 86 18.28 13.66 18.26
C ALA A 86 19.01 14.88 18.88
N PRO A 87 20.01 15.45 18.17
CA PRO A 87 20.70 16.66 18.59
C PRO A 87 19.75 17.85 18.84
N ASP A 88 20.21 18.82 19.62
CA ASP A 88 19.50 20.09 19.85
C ASP A 88 18.10 19.95 20.47
N ASN A 89 17.88 18.92 21.30
CA ASN A 89 16.58 18.58 21.89
C ASN A 89 15.48 18.28 20.86
N ARG A 90 15.86 17.94 19.62
CA ARG A 90 14.93 17.48 18.58
C ARG A 90 14.67 15.99 18.70
N VAL A 91 13.77 15.51 17.84
CA VAL A 91 13.47 14.08 17.66
C VAL A 91 13.85 13.65 16.24
N TYR A 92 13.89 12.36 15.96
CA TYR A 92 13.92 11.85 14.59
C TYR A 92 12.51 11.39 14.17
N ASN A 93 12.23 11.44 12.86
CA ASN A 93 11.12 10.71 12.26
C ASN A 93 11.68 9.36 11.76
N THR A 94 11.35 8.27 12.44
CA THR A 94 12.09 7.02 12.37
C THR A 94 11.19 5.85 11.99
N SER A 95 11.53 5.16 10.91
CA SER A 95 11.00 3.85 10.52
C SER A 95 11.85 2.73 11.11
N VAL A 96 11.20 1.71 11.66
CA VAL A 96 11.88 0.50 12.13
C VAL A 96 11.28 -0.72 11.44
N LEU A 97 12.15 -1.52 10.84
CA LEU A 97 11.79 -2.82 10.30
C LEU A 97 12.08 -3.92 11.32
N PHE A 98 11.05 -4.68 11.67
CA PHE A 98 11.18 -5.91 12.45
C PHE A 98 11.16 -7.14 11.54
N GLY A 99 12.02 -8.10 11.86
CA GLY A 99 11.99 -9.43 11.27
C GLY A 99 10.91 -10.32 11.89
N PRO A 100 10.69 -11.52 11.32
CA PRO A 100 9.71 -12.49 11.82
C PRO A 100 10.06 -13.08 13.20
N ASP A 101 11.26 -12.82 13.71
CA ASP A 101 11.70 -13.15 15.07
C ASP A 101 11.46 -12.00 16.06
N GLY A 102 10.92 -10.87 15.60
CA GLY A 102 10.73 -9.63 16.33
C GLY A 102 11.99 -8.77 16.48
N GLN A 103 13.14 -9.20 15.94
CA GLN A 103 14.38 -8.45 16.04
C GLN A 103 14.36 -7.28 15.05
N THR A 104 15.06 -6.20 15.41
CA THR A 104 15.23 -5.07 14.50
C THR A 104 16.16 -5.48 13.36
N GLN A 105 15.67 -5.41 12.13
CA GLN A 105 16.46 -5.68 10.92
C GLN A 105 17.02 -4.41 10.29
N ALA A 106 16.29 -3.30 10.37
CA ALA A 106 16.75 -2.02 9.85
C ALA A 106 16.08 -0.86 10.60
N VAL A 107 16.79 0.25 10.69
CA VAL A 107 16.30 1.52 11.21
C VAL A 107 16.61 2.58 10.18
N TYR A 108 15.62 3.38 9.80
CA TYR A 108 15.78 4.51 8.90
C TYR A 108 15.24 5.78 9.54
N ARG A 109 16.03 6.85 9.50
CA ARG A 109 15.65 8.17 9.99
C ARG A 109 15.50 9.08 8.78
N LYS A 110 14.35 9.75 8.66
CA LYS A 110 14.00 10.62 7.53
C LYS A 110 15.12 11.61 7.22
N MET A 111 15.63 11.58 5.99
CA MET A 111 16.75 12.42 5.58
C MET A 111 16.27 13.81 5.16
N HIS A 112 15.17 13.87 4.40
CA HIS A 112 14.66 15.12 3.85
C HIS A 112 13.44 15.58 4.64
N LEU A 113 13.63 16.62 5.44
CA LEU A 113 12.57 17.20 6.28
C LEU A 113 11.64 18.09 5.46
N PHE A 114 10.36 18.06 5.79
CA PHE A 114 9.33 18.84 5.14
C PHE A 114 9.36 20.29 5.63
N ASP A 115 10.16 21.11 4.95
CA ASP A 115 10.25 22.55 5.16
C ASP A 115 9.74 23.27 3.91
N VAL A 116 8.51 23.78 3.94
CA VAL A 116 7.87 24.40 2.78
C VAL A 116 7.17 25.71 3.12
N ASP A 117 7.17 26.63 2.16
CA ASP A 117 6.33 27.82 2.14
C ASP A 117 5.19 27.56 1.16
N ILE A 118 3.95 27.53 1.67
CA ILE A 118 2.75 27.27 0.88
C ILE A 118 2.25 28.61 0.31
N GLN A 119 1.73 28.58 -0.91
CA GLN A 119 1.29 29.79 -1.64
C GLN A 119 0.21 30.60 -0.91
N ASP A 120 -0.54 29.97 0.00
CA ASP A 120 -1.54 30.63 0.85
C ASP A 120 -0.93 31.41 2.04
N GLY A 121 0.40 31.43 2.14
CA GLY A 121 1.16 32.08 3.22
C GLY A 121 1.46 31.17 4.40
N SER A 122 0.97 29.92 4.41
CA SER A 122 1.28 28.97 5.47
C SER A 122 2.72 28.50 5.37
N VAL A 123 3.45 28.59 6.49
CA VAL A 123 4.83 28.12 6.59
C VAL A 123 4.85 26.85 7.44
N TYR A 124 5.41 25.77 6.90
CA TYR A 124 5.61 24.54 7.64
C TYR A 124 7.10 24.20 7.69
N ARG A 125 7.61 23.93 8.90
CA ARG A 125 9.03 23.64 9.16
C ARG A 125 9.15 22.43 10.09
N GLU A 126 9.21 21.24 9.53
CA GLU A 126 9.48 20.00 10.27
C GLU A 126 10.83 20.11 11.02
N SER A 127 11.81 20.79 10.42
CA SER A 127 13.17 20.96 10.97
C SER A 127 13.27 21.66 12.32
N THR A 128 12.22 22.38 12.73
CA THR A 128 12.16 23.04 14.04
C THR A 128 12.09 22.06 15.20
N LYS A 129 11.52 20.88 14.97
CA LYS A 129 11.30 19.84 16.00
C LYS A 129 11.97 18.51 15.64
N VAL A 130 12.24 18.28 14.36
CA VAL A 130 12.83 17.04 13.85
C VAL A 130 14.23 17.30 13.32
N ALA A 131 15.16 16.38 13.59
CA ALA A 131 16.48 16.38 12.97
C ALA A 131 16.52 15.39 11.79
N PRO A 132 17.30 15.68 10.74
CA PRO A 132 17.46 14.77 9.62
C PRO A 132 18.33 13.57 10.00
N GLY A 133 18.02 12.40 9.43
CA GLY A 133 18.94 11.28 9.32
C GLY A 133 19.96 11.48 8.18
N ASN A 134 20.99 10.64 8.15
CA ASN A 134 22.10 10.76 7.19
C ASN A 134 22.40 9.46 6.41
N ASP A 135 21.63 8.40 6.67
CA ASP A 135 21.93 7.06 6.16
C ASP A 135 20.94 6.62 5.09
N VAL A 136 21.48 6.15 3.96
CA VAL A 136 20.69 5.48 2.91
C VAL A 136 20.56 4.00 3.28
N VAL A 137 19.34 3.56 3.60
CA VAL A 137 19.10 2.23 4.17
C VAL A 137 18.35 1.33 3.18
N MET A 138 19.01 0.23 2.81
CA MET A 138 18.43 -0.89 2.07
C MET A 138 18.55 -2.15 2.93
N THR A 139 17.52 -2.98 2.95
CA THR A 139 17.52 -4.24 3.70
C THR A 139 16.91 -5.39 2.89
N PRO A 140 17.56 -6.57 2.84
CA PRO A 140 16.98 -7.76 2.21
C PRO A 140 15.79 -8.29 3.03
N THR A 141 14.69 -8.61 2.35
CA THR A 141 13.45 -9.11 2.96
C THR A 141 12.84 -10.23 2.13
N LEU A 142 11.77 -10.86 2.63
CA LEU A 142 11.02 -11.89 1.90
C LEU A 142 10.36 -11.37 0.61
N VAL A 143 10.17 -10.05 0.48
CA VAL A 143 9.55 -9.44 -0.72
C VAL A 143 10.58 -8.88 -1.69
N GLY A 144 11.87 -8.93 -1.36
CA GLY A 144 12.96 -8.34 -2.14
C GLY A 144 13.85 -7.44 -1.29
N ASN A 145 14.73 -6.69 -1.94
CA ASN A 145 15.60 -5.72 -1.31
C ASN A 145 14.82 -4.40 -1.15
N VAL A 146 14.38 -4.13 0.08
CA VAL A 146 13.54 -2.98 0.37
C VAL A 146 14.41 -1.77 0.64
N GLY A 147 14.21 -0.69 -0.12
CA GLY A 147 14.74 0.63 0.18
C GLY A 147 13.80 1.39 1.11
N LEU A 148 14.34 1.96 2.19
CA LEU A 148 13.55 2.72 3.18
C LEU A 148 13.59 4.22 2.86
N SER A 149 12.43 4.86 2.92
CA SER A 149 12.22 6.29 2.70
C SER A 149 10.93 6.71 3.41
N ILE A 150 10.84 7.97 3.88
CA ILE A 150 9.66 8.50 4.57
C ILE A 150 9.17 9.76 3.85
N CYS A 151 7.95 9.69 3.32
CA CYS A 151 7.16 10.84 2.88
C CYS A 151 7.91 11.81 1.95
N TYR A 152 8.39 12.94 2.46
CA TYR A 152 9.03 14.00 1.67
C TYR A 152 10.31 13.55 0.97
N ASP A 153 10.96 12.49 1.46
CA ASP A 153 12.04 11.79 0.77
C ASP A 153 11.71 11.46 -0.70
N LEU A 154 10.43 11.21 -1.01
CA LEU A 154 9.91 10.96 -2.36
C LEU A 154 10.31 12.04 -3.38
N ARG A 155 10.49 13.27 -2.93
CA ARG A 155 10.82 14.41 -3.80
C ARG A 155 12.29 14.45 -4.22
N PHE A 156 13.13 13.56 -3.69
CA PHE A 156 14.58 13.56 -3.88
C PHE A 156 15.00 12.31 -4.67
N PRO A 157 14.99 12.35 -6.02
CA PRO A 157 15.29 11.19 -6.85
C PRO A 157 16.70 10.63 -6.60
N GLU A 158 17.64 11.45 -6.12
CA GLU A 158 19.00 11.04 -5.74
C GLU A 158 19.00 9.97 -4.64
N LEU A 159 18.07 10.04 -3.69
CA LEU A 159 17.93 9.01 -2.66
C LEU A 159 17.53 7.67 -3.29
N TYR A 160 16.54 7.68 -4.19
CA TYR A 160 16.08 6.46 -4.86
C TYR A 160 17.16 5.87 -5.77
N ARG A 161 17.91 6.71 -6.49
CA ARG A 161 19.09 6.27 -7.26
C ARG A 161 20.11 5.60 -6.34
N ALA A 162 20.43 6.24 -5.21
CA ALA A 162 21.37 5.69 -4.23
C ALA A 162 20.89 4.39 -3.56
N LEU A 163 19.57 4.20 -3.43
CA LEU A 163 18.97 2.95 -2.96
C LEU A 163 19.06 1.85 -4.03
N VAL A 164 18.76 2.16 -5.29
CA VAL A 164 18.90 1.23 -6.43
C VAL A 164 20.35 0.82 -6.62
N ASP A 165 21.31 1.75 -6.51
CA ASP A 165 22.75 1.45 -6.58
C ASP A 165 23.20 0.49 -5.47
N ARG A 166 22.52 0.52 -4.31
CA ARG A 166 22.71 -0.44 -3.21
C ARG A 166 21.96 -1.76 -3.43
N GLY A 167 21.19 -1.90 -4.51
CA GLY A 167 20.46 -3.10 -4.87
C GLY A 167 18.99 -3.13 -4.44
N ALA A 168 18.40 -2.00 -4.02
CA ALA A 168 16.98 -1.94 -3.72
C ALA A 168 16.13 -2.17 -4.98
N ASN A 169 15.09 -3.00 -4.86
CA ASN A 169 14.14 -3.29 -5.92
C ASN A 169 12.68 -3.26 -5.43
N VAL A 170 12.44 -2.93 -4.16
CA VAL A 170 11.13 -2.71 -3.57
C VAL A 170 11.13 -1.41 -2.79
N PHE A 171 10.09 -0.60 -2.98
CA PHE A 171 9.90 0.69 -2.31
C PHE A 171 8.46 0.79 -1.81
N ALA A 172 8.28 1.31 -0.59
CA ALA A 172 6.97 1.63 -0.03
C ALA A 172 6.72 3.13 -0.17
N ILE A 173 5.98 3.52 -1.21
CA ILE A 173 5.71 4.93 -1.53
C ILE A 173 4.23 5.23 -1.26
N PRO A 174 3.91 6.19 -0.38
CA PRO A 174 2.54 6.66 -0.22
C PRO A 174 2.14 7.51 -1.43
N VAL A 175 0.95 7.26 -1.97
CA VAL A 175 0.36 8.09 -3.03
C VAL A 175 -0.74 8.94 -2.38
N PRO A 176 -0.69 10.28 -2.51
CA PRO A 176 -1.79 11.13 -2.07
C PRO A 176 -3.01 10.91 -2.97
N GLY A 177 -4.15 10.61 -2.36
CA GLY A 177 -5.41 10.38 -3.07
C GLY A 177 -5.96 8.98 -2.86
N THR A 178 -6.66 8.50 -3.88
CA THR A 178 -7.41 7.24 -3.90
C THR A 178 -6.63 6.15 -4.66
N PHE A 179 -7.17 4.93 -4.69
CA PHE A 179 -6.63 3.87 -5.53
C PHE A 179 -6.62 4.26 -7.01
N ASP A 180 -7.63 5.00 -7.47
CA ASP A 180 -7.72 5.46 -8.86
C ASP A 180 -6.65 6.50 -9.19
N ASP A 181 -6.29 7.38 -8.24
CA ASP A 181 -5.21 8.35 -8.42
C ASP A 181 -3.85 7.63 -8.58
N ALA A 182 -3.60 6.61 -7.77
CA ALA A 182 -2.42 5.77 -7.92
C ALA A 182 -2.39 5.04 -9.27
N GLN A 183 -3.54 4.55 -9.75
CA GLN A 183 -3.63 3.96 -11.09
C GLN A 183 -3.40 4.97 -12.20
N CYS A 184 -3.92 6.20 -12.08
CA CYS A 184 -3.76 7.26 -13.07
C CYS A 184 -2.30 7.61 -13.28
N VAL A 185 -1.52 7.80 -12.20
CA VAL A 185 -0.08 8.08 -12.30
C VAL A 185 0.64 6.99 -13.09
N VAL A 186 0.33 5.71 -12.84
CA VAL A 186 0.90 4.60 -13.59
C VAL A 186 0.47 4.65 -15.06
N LYS A 187 -0.83 4.81 -15.33
CA LYS A 187 -1.37 4.87 -16.71
C LYS A 187 -0.77 6.02 -17.51
N GLU A 188 -0.56 7.18 -16.90
CA GLU A 188 0.06 8.35 -17.54
C GLU A 188 1.51 8.05 -17.96
N VAL A 189 2.32 7.49 -17.05
CA VAL A 189 3.71 7.14 -17.34
C VAL A 189 3.81 6.05 -18.42
N PHE A 190 2.91 5.06 -18.42
CA PHE A 190 2.85 4.04 -19.47
C PHE A 190 2.29 4.57 -20.80
N GLY A 191 1.50 5.64 -20.78
CA GLY A 191 0.99 6.32 -21.97
C GLY A 191 2.09 7.08 -22.72
N ASP A 192 3.13 7.53 -22.01
CA ASP A 192 4.35 8.06 -22.63
C ASP A 192 5.20 6.92 -23.21
N THR A 193 4.89 6.57 -24.45
CA THR A 193 5.57 5.47 -25.16
C THR A 193 7.08 5.72 -25.38
N ALA A 194 7.52 6.99 -25.46
CA ALA A 194 8.93 7.31 -25.63
C ALA A 194 9.70 7.07 -24.32
N PHE A 195 9.15 7.54 -23.20
CA PHE A 195 9.69 7.28 -21.87
C PHE A 195 9.69 5.78 -21.54
N ALA A 196 8.57 5.10 -21.79
CA ALA A 196 8.43 3.68 -21.52
C ALA A 196 9.46 2.84 -22.30
N ALA A 197 9.70 3.16 -23.58
CA ALA A 197 10.71 2.49 -24.39
C ALA A 197 12.14 2.79 -23.88
N ALA A 198 12.44 4.05 -23.56
CA ALA A 198 13.78 4.44 -23.09
C ALA A 198 14.17 3.77 -21.76
N HIS A 199 13.20 3.53 -20.89
CA HIS A 199 13.42 2.95 -19.56
C HIS A 199 13.01 1.48 -19.44
N ASN A 200 12.69 0.81 -20.56
CA ASN A 200 12.20 -0.58 -20.59
C ASN A 200 11.03 -0.82 -19.61
N LEU A 201 10.14 0.17 -19.50
CA LEU A 201 9.01 0.10 -18.59
C LEU A 201 8.01 -0.95 -19.11
N SER A 202 7.68 -1.91 -18.25
CA SER A 202 6.74 -2.98 -18.57
C SER A 202 5.77 -3.21 -17.40
N ALA A 203 4.51 -3.47 -17.71
CA ALA A 203 3.47 -3.79 -16.74
C ALA A 203 2.97 -5.22 -16.94
N VAL A 204 2.85 -5.96 -15.83
CA VAL A 204 2.21 -7.28 -15.77
C VAL A 204 0.77 -7.19 -15.23
N ASN A 205 0.19 -5.98 -15.24
CA ASN A 205 -1.11 -5.67 -14.62
C ASN A 205 -2.28 -5.76 -15.61
N SER A 206 -3.50 -5.40 -15.17
CA SER A 206 -4.79 -5.46 -15.91
C SER A 206 -4.83 -4.68 -17.24
N ILE A 207 -3.72 -4.06 -17.61
CA ILE A 207 -3.52 -3.25 -18.81
C ILE A 207 -3.00 -4.14 -19.98
N ASN A 208 -2.43 -5.30 -19.68
CA ASN A 208 -1.82 -6.19 -20.67
C ASN A 208 -2.73 -7.41 -21.00
N ILE A 209 -3.05 -7.60 -22.28
CA ILE A 209 -3.85 -8.73 -22.78
C ILE A 209 -3.23 -10.09 -22.43
N ALA A 210 -1.90 -10.18 -22.33
CA ALA A 210 -1.21 -11.41 -21.92
C ALA A 210 -1.65 -11.86 -20.52
N ARG A 211 -1.90 -10.92 -19.60
CA ARG A 211 -2.41 -11.24 -18.27
C ARG A 211 -3.84 -11.76 -18.34
N VAL A 212 -4.70 -11.13 -19.12
CA VAL A 212 -6.09 -11.56 -19.31
C VAL A 212 -6.14 -13.00 -19.83
N LEU A 213 -5.29 -13.34 -20.82
CA LEU A 213 -5.17 -14.70 -21.34
C LEU A 213 -4.70 -15.71 -20.28
N ALA A 214 -3.69 -15.34 -19.49
CA ALA A 214 -3.24 -16.19 -18.38
C ALA A 214 -4.33 -16.39 -17.32
N GLN A 215 -5.10 -15.33 -17.03
CA GLN A 215 -6.20 -15.37 -16.06
C GLN A 215 -7.37 -16.25 -16.53
N SER A 216 -7.62 -16.35 -17.85
CA SER A 216 -8.66 -17.23 -18.41
C SER A 216 -8.43 -18.70 -18.01
N VAL A 217 -7.18 -19.12 -17.82
CA VAL A 217 -6.84 -20.49 -17.37
C VAL A 217 -7.41 -20.79 -15.99
N TYR A 218 -7.50 -19.80 -15.09
CA TYR A 218 -8.07 -20.01 -13.75
C TYR A 218 -9.54 -20.37 -13.80
N TYR A 219 -10.31 -19.81 -14.74
CA TYR A 219 -11.72 -20.13 -14.94
C TYR A 219 -11.90 -21.57 -15.41
N ILE A 220 -11.09 -21.99 -16.39
CA ILE A 220 -11.09 -23.37 -16.90
C ILE A 220 -10.73 -24.35 -15.78
N TRP A 221 -9.68 -24.03 -15.03
CA TRP A 221 -9.21 -24.86 -13.93
C TRP A 221 -10.23 -24.94 -12.78
N ALA A 222 -10.87 -23.83 -12.42
CA ALA A 222 -11.92 -23.80 -11.40
C ALA A 222 -13.15 -24.61 -11.83
N TRP A 223 -13.54 -24.51 -13.10
CA TRP A 223 -14.59 -25.31 -13.71
C TRP A 223 -14.27 -26.82 -13.65
N LEU A 224 -13.05 -27.22 -14.00
CA LEU A 224 -12.61 -28.62 -13.95
C LEU A 224 -12.62 -29.22 -12.53
N ARG A 225 -12.46 -28.39 -11.50
CA ARG A 225 -12.51 -28.84 -10.10
C ARG A 225 -13.90 -29.12 -9.57
N LEU A 226 -14.94 -28.66 -10.27
CA LEU A 226 -16.31 -28.95 -9.88
C LEU A 226 -16.72 -30.36 -10.35
N PRO A 227 -17.53 -31.09 -9.56
CA PRO A 227 -18.15 -32.33 -10.01
C PRO A 227 -18.88 -32.14 -11.34
N GLU A 228 -18.83 -33.12 -12.24
CA GLU A 228 -19.40 -33.00 -13.60
C GLU A 228 -20.86 -32.55 -13.58
N ASN A 229 -21.67 -33.08 -12.66
CA ASN A 229 -23.08 -32.72 -12.49
C ASN A 229 -23.33 -31.28 -12.00
N LYS A 230 -22.28 -30.54 -11.62
CA LYS A 230 -22.36 -29.14 -11.21
C LYS A 230 -21.76 -28.18 -12.24
N ARG A 231 -21.21 -28.69 -13.35
CA ARG A 231 -20.46 -27.88 -14.33
C ARG A 231 -21.32 -27.06 -15.30
N GLU A 232 -22.59 -27.43 -15.48
CA GLU A 232 -23.47 -26.78 -16.46
C GLU A 232 -24.05 -25.44 -15.98
N HIS A 233 -24.09 -25.21 -14.66
CA HIS A 233 -24.77 -24.04 -14.05
C HIS A 233 -23.83 -23.26 -13.13
N ILE A 234 -22.61 -22.99 -13.60
CA ILE A 234 -21.62 -22.26 -12.80
C ILE A 234 -21.81 -20.77 -12.98
N GLU A 235 -21.79 -20.07 -11.85
CA GLU A 235 -21.73 -18.62 -11.79
C GLU A 235 -20.41 -18.19 -11.16
N PHE A 236 -19.72 -17.25 -11.80
CA PHE A 236 -18.51 -16.65 -11.24
C PHE A 236 -18.81 -15.27 -10.71
N VAL A 237 -18.51 -15.04 -9.43
CA VAL A 237 -18.61 -13.73 -8.78
C VAL A 237 -17.23 -13.11 -8.67
N VAL A 238 -17.07 -11.89 -9.17
CA VAL A 238 -15.80 -11.17 -9.19
C VAL A 238 -16.03 -9.75 -8.65
N PRO A 239 -15.17 -9.21 -7.77
CA PRO A 239 -15.31 -7.85 -7.28
C PRO A 239 -15.06 -6.79 -8.38
N THR A 240 -15.71 -5.64 -8.28
CA THR A 240 -15.57 -4.49 -9.20
C THR A 240 -14.12 -4.06 -9.42
N GLY A 241 -13.31 -4.09 -8.36
CA GLY A 241 -11.86 -3.80 -8.40
C GLY A 241 -11.02 -4.71 -9.29
N ASN A 242 -11.59 -5.81 -9.80
CA ASN A 242 -10.92 -6.76 -10.68
C ASN A 242 -11.70 -7.00 -11.99
N PHE A 243 -12.24 -5.93 -12.57
CA PHE A 243 -13.05 -6.01 -13.79
C PHE A 243 -12.31 -6.67 -14.97
N GLY A 244 -11.00 -6.48 -15.10
CA GLY A 244 -10.17 -7.19 -16.09
C GLY A 244 -10.16 -8.72 -15.93
N ASN A 245 -10.38 -9.25 -14.72
CA ASN A 245 -10.54 -10.69 -14.51
C ASN A 245 -11.91 -11.20 -14.97
N VAL A 246 -12.97 -10.38 -14.85
CA VAL A 246 -14.28 -10.70 -15.46
C VAL A 246 -14.13 -10.84 -16.97
N LEU A 247 -13.36 -9.94 -17.61
CA LEU A 247 -13.04 -10.05 -19.04
C LEU A 247 -12.32 -11.36 -19.35
N ALA A 248 -11.39 -11.80 -18.51
CA ALA A 248 -10.71 -13.09 -18.67
C ALA A 248 -11.67 -14.28 -18.59
N GLY A 249 -12.61 -14.25 -17.65
CA GLY A 249 -13.67 -15.26 -17.55
C GLY A 249 -14.59 -15.26 -18.76
N TRP A 250 -15.00 -14.08 -19.21
CA TRP A 250 -15.78 -13.90 -20.43
C TRP A 250 -15.04 -14.45 -21.65
N LEU A 251 -13.74 -14.21 -21.79
CA LEU A 251 -12.94 -14.80 -22.87
C LEU A 251 -12.93 -16.33 -22.79
N ALA A 252 -12.74 -16.92 -21.61
CA ALA A 252 -12.80 -18.38 -21.44
C ALA A 252 -14.18 -18.94 -21.86
N HIS A 253 -15.27 -18.23 -21.53
CA HIS A 253 -16.61 -18.57 -21.97
C HIS A 253 -16.75 -18.50 -23.50
N ARG A 254 -16.22 -17.44 -24.14
CA ARG A 254 -16.18 -17.31 -25.60
C ARG A 254 -15.33 -18.39 -26.29
N MET A 255 -14.38 -18.97 -25.57
CA MET A 255 -13.59 -20.13 -26.02
C MET A 255 -14.29 -21.48 -25.82
N GLY A 256 -15.52 -21.49 -25.27
CA GLY A 256 -16.35 -22.70 -25.14
C GLY A 256 -16.50 -23.23 -23.70
N LEU A 257 -15.98 -22.53 -22.68
CA LEU A 257 -16.22 -22.91 -21.29
C LEU A 257 -17.71 -22.66 -20.93
N PRO A 258 -18.48 -23.69 -20.52
CA PRO A 258 -19.87 -23.49 -20.17
C PRO A 258 -19.97 -22.79 -18.82
N VAL A 259 -20.41 -21.53 -18.87
CA VAL A 259 -20.60 -20.65 -17.72
C VAL A 259 -21.98 -20.03 -17.85
N ALA A 260 -22.79 -20.09 -16.79
CA ALA A 260 -24.15 -19.59 -16.81
C ALA A 260 -24.19 -18.05 -16.73
N SER A 261 -23.41 -17.46 -15.82
CA SER A 261 -23.28 -16.01 -15.75
C SER A 261 -22.03 -15.56 -14.98
N PHE A 262 -21.70 -14.27 -15.15
CA PHE A 262 -20.70 -13.57 -14.35
C PHE A 262 -21.41 -12.49 -13.54
N ARG A 263 -21.16 -12.42 -12.23
CA ARG A 263 -21.61 -11.32 -11.37
C ARG A 263 -20.44 -10.44 -10.98
N VAL A 264 -20.62 -9.13 -11.13
CA VAL A 264 -19.66 -8.14 -10.65
C VAL A 264 -20.15 -7.60 -9.33
N ALA A 265 -19.49 -7.99 -8.23
CA ALA A 265 -19.85 -7.56 -6.88
C ALA A 265 -19.31 -6.14 -6.62
N THR A 266 -20.19 -5.22 -6.25
CA THR A 266 -19.86 -3.82 -5.93
C THR A 266 -19.93 -3.57 -4.42
N ASN A 267 -19.22 -2.55 -3.94
CA ASN A 267 -19.41 -2.01 -2.60
C ASN A 267 -20.12 -0.64 -2.68
N GLN A 268 -20.02 0.18 -1.63
CA GLN A 268 -20.60 1.52 -1.58
C GLN A 268 -20.08 2.49 -2.69
N ASN A 269 -19.00 2.15 -3.38
CA ASN A 269 -18.48 2.84 -4.56
C ASN A 269 -19.04 2.16 -5.82
N ASP A 270 -20.24 2.57 -6.23
CA ASP A 270 -21.13 1.79 -7.10
C ASP A 270 -21.09 2.18 -8.60
N ILE A 271 -19.99 2.78 -9.08
CA ILE A 271 -19.91 3.34 -10.44
C ILE A 271 -20.30 2.33 -11.54
N LEU A 272 -19.80 1.09 -11.45
CA LEU A 272 -20.13 0.05 -12.43
C LEU A 272 -21.58 -0.40 -12.31
N TYR A 273 -22.13 -0.45 -11.09
CA TYR A 273 -23.54 -0.79 -10.89
C TYR A 273 -24.45 0.28 -11.51
N ARG A 274 -24.17 1.57 -11.27
CA ARG A 274 -24.90 2.68 -11.91
C ARG A 274 -24.78 2.61 -13.43
N PHE A 275 -23.59 2.39 -13.96
CA PHE A 275 -23.39 2.24 -15.40
C PHE A 275 -24.22 1.09 -16.00
N PHE A 276 -24.18 -0.11 -15.41
CA PHE A 276 -24.92 -1.26 -15.96
C PHE A 276 -26.44 -1.17 -15.78
N THR A 277 -26.92 -0.44 -14.78
CA THR A 277 -28.37 -0.34 -14.49
C THR A 277 -29.05 0.86 -15.12
N SER A 278 -28.37 2.01 -15.17
CA SER A 278 -28.93 3.27 -15.68
C SER A 278 -28.19 3.84 -16.90
N GLY A 279 -27.00 3.33 -17.23
CA GLY A 279 -26.11 3.92 -18.24
C GLY A 279 -25.30 5.12 -17.72
N GLU A 280 -25.45 5.51 -16.45
CA GLU A 280 -24.72 6.64 -15.88
C GLU A 280 -23.29 6.22 -15.51
N TYR A 281 -22.31 6.73 -16.26
CA TYR A 281 -20.89 6.62 -15.92
C TYR A 281 -20.38 7.96 -15.41
N ARG A 282 -20.48 8.18 -14.09
CA ARG A 282 -20.08 9.45 -13.45
C ARG A 282 -19.33 9.17 -12.16
N GLN A 283 -18.15 9.77 -12.02
CA GLN A 283 -17.36 9.69 -10.80
C GLN A 283 -18.09 10.40 -9.64
N GLY A 284 -18.07 9.78 -8.46
CA GLY A 284 -18.52 10.38 -7.20
C GLY A 284 -17.39 10.41 -6.18
N ASP A 285 -17.72 10.82 -4.94
CA ASP A 285 -16.76 10.76 -3.83
C ASP A 285 -16.46 9.30 -3.46
N VAL A 286 -15.19 8.99 -3.24
CA VAL A 286 -14.77 7.66 -2.80
C VAL A 286 -15.08 7.49 -1.31
N GLN A 287 -15.85 6.45 -1.00
CA GLN A 287 -16.21 6.06 0.36
C GLN A 287 -15.34 4.87 0.80
N PRO A 288 -14.39 5.03 1.73
CA PRO A 288 -13.45 3.97 2.10
C PRO A 288 -14.14 2.69 2.58
N SER A 289 -13.62 1.54 2.17
CA SER A 289 -14.05 0.21 2.60
C SER A 289 -12.90 -0.65 3.12
N HIS A 290 -13.23 -1.84 3.63
CA HIS A 290 -12.24 -2.85 3.99
C HIS A 290 -11.50 -3.45 2.78
N ALA A 291 -11.97 -3.19 1.56
CA ALA A 291 -11.33 -3.63 0.32
C ALA A 291 -11.03 -2.41 -0.58
N PRO A 292 -9.94 -1.66 -0.31
CA PRO A 292 -9.61 -0.42 -1.03
C PRO A 292 -9.51 -0.59 -2.55
N SER A 293 -9.16 -1.79 -3.03
CA SER A 293 -9.15 -2.11 -4.47
C SER A 293 -10.54 -2.04 -5.13
N MET A 294 -11.63 -2.12 -4.34
CA MET A 294 -13.01 -2.00 -4.80
C MET A 294 -13.56 -0.58 -4.65
N ASP A 295 -12.83 0.32 -3.98
CA ASP A 295 -13.21 1.72 -3.77
C ASP A 295 -12.94 2.55 -5.02
N ILE A 296 -13.48 2.09 -6.14
CA ILE A 296 -13.24 2.65 -7.47
C ILE A 296 -14.38 3.57 -7.88
N GLN A 297 -14.02 4.70 -8.47
CA GLN A 297 -14.89 5.63 -9.17
C GLN A 297 -14.41 5.82 -10.62
N ALA A 298 -13.52 4.92 -11.09
CA ALA A 298 -13.16 4.73 -12.49
C ALA A 298 -12.79 3.25 -12.74
N ALA A 299 -13.22 2.70 -13.87
CA ALA A 299 -12.91 1.33 -14.31
C ALA A 299 -12.19 1.33 -15.66
#